data_AF-A0A655AEJ9-F1
#
_entry.id   AF-A0A655AEJ9-F1
#
_cell.length_a   1.000
_cell.length_b   1.000
_cell.length_c   1.000
_cell.angle_alpha   90.00
_cell.angle_beta   90.00
_cell.angle_gamma   90.00
#
_symmetry.space_group_name_H-M   'P 1'
#
loop_
_entity.id
_entity.type
_entity.pdbx_description
1 polymer ?
#
loop_
_entity_poly.entity_id
_entity_poly.type
_entity_poly.pdbx_seq_one_letter_code
_entity_poly.pdbx_strand_id
1 'polypeptide(L)'
;MSIPSWWQPYVLSVASLTSAGQPSKFSMPGPWVGIAAPGENIASVSNSGDGALANGLPDAHQKLVALSGTSYAAGYVSGVAALVRSRYPGLNATEVVRRLTATAHRGARESSNIVGAGNLDAVAALTWQLPAEPGGGAAPAKPVADPPVPAPKDTTPRNVAFAGAAALSVLVGLTAATVAIARRRREPTE
;
A
#
# COMPACT_ATOMS: atom_id res chain seq x y z
N MET A 1 -20.55 -7.32 5.65
CA MET A 1 -20.43 -5.84 5.77
C MET A 1 -19.00 -5.46 5.40
N SER A 2 -18.80 -4.44 4.56
CA SER A 2 -17.46 -4.07 4.07
C SER A 2 -17.01 -2.72 4.61
N ILE A 3 -15.94 -2.71 5.39
CA ILE A 3 -15.31 -1.50 5.96
C ILE A 3 -13.93 -1.34 5.32
N PRO A 4 -13.55 -0.17 4.80
CA PRO A 4 -14.29 1.11 4.80
C PRO A 4 -15.24 1.28 3.60
N SER A 5 -15.48 0.25 2.79
CA SER A 5 -16.23 0.40 1.53
C SER A 5 -17.64 1.00 1.69
N TRP A 6 -18.35 0.73 2.78
CA TRP A 6 -19.69 1.32 2.99
C TRP A 6 -19.66 2.85 3.17
N TRP A 7 -18.52 3.49 3.44
CA TRP A 7 -18.43 4.93 3.68
C TRP A 7 -18.54 5.75 2.38
N GLN A 8 -19.69 5.67 1.71
CA GLN A 8 -20.04 6.40 0.51
C GLN A 8 -20.48 7.83 0.86
N PRO A 9 -20.14 8.86 0.04
CA PRO A 9 -19.34 8.81 -1.20
C PRO A 9 -17.82 9.02 -0.97
N TYR A 10 -17.33 8.90 0.27
CA TYR A 10 -15.95 9.26 0.62
C TYR A 10 -14.89 8.25 0.14
N VAL A 11 -15.28 6.99 -0.06
CA VAL A 11 -14.41 5.91 -0.54
C VAL A 11 -14.95 5.33 -1.83
N LEU A 12 -14.13 5.23 -2.87
CA LEU A 12 -14.47 4.48 -4.07
C LEU A 12 -14.22 2.99 -3.85
N SER A 13 -15.29 2.20 -3.64
CA SER A 13 -15.17 0.75 -3.47
C SER A 13 -14.98 0.06 -4.82
N VAL A 14 -14.03 -0.88 -4.89
CA VAL A 14 -13.60 -1.54 -6.12
C VAL A 14 -13.87 -3.04 -6.08
N ALA A 15 -14.60 -3.54 -7.08
CA ALA A 15 -14.81 -4.96 -7.31
C ALA A 15 -13.70 -5.58 -8.17
N SER A 16 -13.50 -6.89 -8.01
CA SER A 16 -12.54 -7.65 -8.80
C SER A 16 -13.19 -8.27 -10.02
N LEU A 17 -12.45 -8.26 -11.13
CA LEU A 17 -12.79 -8.92 -12.38
C LEU A 17 -11.76 -10.00 -12.73
N THR A 18 -12.26 -11.04 -13.38
CA THR A 18 -11.49 -12.03 -14.12
C THR A 18 -10.82 -11.39 -15.35
N SER A 19 -9.85 -12.07 -15.95
CA SER A 19 -9.23 -11.66 -17.23
C SER A 19 -10.22 -11.59 -18.39
N ALA A 20 -11.36 -12.29 -18.30
CA ALA A 20 -12.45 -12.22 -19.27
C ALA A 20 -13.44 -11.07 -19.02
N GLY A 21 -13.15 -10.17 -18.07
CA GLY A 21 -14.01 -9.04 -17.72
C GLY A 21 -15.29 -9.43 -16.97
N GLN A 22 -15.38 -10.67 -16.49
CA GLN A 22 -16.49 -11.13 -15.65
C GLN A 22 -16.19 -10.87 -14.16
N PRO A 23 -17.21 -10.61 -13.31
CA PRO A 23 -17.01 -10.46 -11.88
C PRO A 23 -16.35 -11.70 -11.24
N SER A 24 -15.32 -11.46 -10.44
CA SER A 24 -14.66 -12.52 -9.68
C SER A 24 -15.61 -13.16 -8.67
N LYS A 25 -15.57 -14.49 -8.53
CA LYS A 25 -16.46 -15.23 -7.62
C LYS A 25 -16.29 -14.85 -6.15
N PHE A 26 -15.09 -14.40 -5.77
CA PHE A 26 -14.78 -13.95 -4.41
C PHE A 26 -15.10 -12.47 -4.16
N SER A 27 -15.45 -11.70 -5.21
CA SER A 27 -15.75 -10.28 -5.07
C SER A 27 -17.06 -10.12 -4.29
N MET A 28 -17.03 -9.40 -3.17
CA MET A 28 -18.20 -9.23 -2.32
C MET A 28 -19.17 -8.23 -2.93
N PRO A 29 -20.40 -8.63 -3.29
CA PRO A 29 -21.39 -7.70 -3.81
C PRO A 29 -21.94 -6.81 -2.70
N GLY A 30 -22.28 -5.58 -3.03
CA GLY A 30 -22.93 -4.65 -2.12
C GLY A 30 -23.30 -3.32 -2.79
N PRO A 31 -24.25 -2.57 -2.21
CA PRO A 31 -24.68 -1.26 -2.73
C PRO A 31 -23.59 -0.19 -2.72
N TRP A 32 -22.47 -0.45 -2.04
CA TRP A 32 -21.31 0.44 -1.99
C TRP A 32 -20.31 0.25 -3.13
N VAL A 33 -20.43 -0.81 -3.95
CA VAL A 33 -19.49 -1.06 -5.05
C VAL A 33 -19.63 0.05 -6.09
N GLY A 34 -18.54 0.78 -6.35
CA GLY A 34 -18.55 1.94 -7.24
C GLY A 34 -17.97 1.68 -8.62
N ILE A 35 -16.99 0.79 -8.74
CA ILE A 35 -16.31 0.44 -10.01
C ILE A 35 -15.68 -0.95 -9.92
N ALA A 36 -15.28 -1.54 -11.04
CA ALA A 36 -14.58 -2.81 -11.09
C ALA A 36 -13.28 -2.73 -11.90
N ALA A 37 -12.28 -3.53 -11.53
CA ALA A 37 -10.99 -3.62 -12.23
C ALA A 37 -10.43 -5.06 -12.17
N PRO A 38 -9.44 -5.40 -13.01
CA PRO A 38 -8.81 -6.71 -12.97
C PRO A 38 -8.23 -7.04 -11.60
N GLY A 39 -8.57 -8.21 -11.06
CA GLY A 39 -8.07 -8.66 -9.76
C GLY A 39 -7.80 -10.16 -9.68
N GLU A 40 -7.75 -10.87 -10.82
CA GLU A 40 -7.35 -12.28 -10.90
C GLU A 40 -6.17 -12.47 -11.84
N ASN A 41 -5.33 -13.46 -11.54
CA ASN A 41 -4.13 -13.79 -12.31
C ASN A 41 -3.19 -12.58 -12.49
N ILE A 42 -2.98 -11.86 -11.39
CA ILE A 42 -2.19 -10.63 -11.37
C ILE A 42 -0.69 -10.96 -11.33
N ALA A 43 0.09 -10.19 -12.08
CA ALA A 43 1.54 -10.14 -11.94
C ALA A 43 1.91 -8.80 -11.30
N SER A 44 2.76 -8.83 -10.28
CA SER A 44 3.25 -7.66 -9.58
C SER A 44 4.73 -7.82 -9.24
N VAL A 45 5.28 -6.86 -8.52
CA VAL A 45 6.64 -6.94 -7.98
C VAL A 45 6.69 -7.86 -6.75
N SER A 46 7.73 -8.67 -6.69
CA SER A 46 8.10 -9.50 -5.54
C SER A 46 8.74 -8.64 -4.45
N ASN A 47 8.69 -9.12 -3.22
CA ASN A 47 9.45 -8.57 -2.10
C ASN A 47 10.86 -9.17 -1.98
N SER A 48 11.30 -9.97 -2.96
CA SER A 48 12.66 -10.47 -3.04
C SER A 48 13.67 -9.33 -3.23
N GLY A 49 14.88 -9.49 -2.73
CA GLY A 49 15.90 -8.43 -2.73
C GLY A 49 16.37 -7.97 -4.12
N ASP A 50 16.02 -8.72 -5.16
CA ASP A 50 16.27 -8.42 -6.57
C ASP A 50 15.12 -7.66 -7.25
N GLY A 51 13.98 -7.45 -6.57
CA GLY A 51 12.80 -6.78 -7.15
C GLY A 51 12.17 -7.54 -8.32
N ALA A 52 12.36 -8.86 -8.39
CA ALA A 52 11.82 -9.69 -9.47
C ALA A 52 10.29 -9.63 -9.58
N LEU A 53 9.73 -10.09 -10.70
CA LEU A 53 8.28 -10.20 -10.85
C LEU A 53 7.75 -11.46 -10.14
N ALA A 54 6.58 -11.33 -9.52
CA ALA A 54 5.85 -12.43 -8.91
C ALA A 54 4.40 -12.46 -9.42
N ASN A 55 3.92 -13.65 -9.73
CA ASN A 55 2.56 -13.92 -10.17
C ASN A 55 1.86 -15.01 -9.33
N GLY A 56 2.48 -15.43 -8.22
CA GLY A 56 1.87 -16.36 -7.30
C GLY A 56 2.45 -16.32 -5.89
N LEU A 57 1.67 -16.82 -4.95
CA LEU A 57 2.03 -17.01 -3.54
C LEU A 57 1.88 -18.47 -3.16
N PRO A 58 2.72 -19.01 -2.26
CA PRO A 58 2.52 -20.35 -1.74
C PRO A 58 1.22 -20.41 -0.91
N ASP A 59 0.39 -21.41 -1.17
CA ASP A 59 -0.77 -21.73 -0.35
C ASP A 59 -0.37 -22.51 0.93
N ALA A 60 -1.37 -22.93 1.71
CA ALA A 60 -1.15 -23.72 2.92
C ALA A 60 -0.42 -25.06 2.67
N HIS A 61 -0.39 -25.53 1.42
CA HIS A 61 0.27 -26.76 0.99
C HIS A 61 1.57 -26.48 0.21
N GLN A 62 2.11 -25.26 0.26
CA GLN A 62 3.31 -24.84 -0.45
C GLN A 62 3.20 -24.93 -1.98
N LYS A 63 1.98 -24.93 -2.52
CA LYS A 63 1.76 -24.84 -3.97
C LYS A 63 1.56 -23.38 -4.36
N LEU A 64 2.17 -22.98 -5.48
CA LEU A 64 1.98 -21.64 -6.00
C LEU A 64 0.55 -21.48 -6.54
N VAL A 65 -0.18 -20.52 -5.97
CA VAL A 65 -1.49 -20.09 -6.45
C VAL A 65 -1.39 -18.69 -7.03
N ALA A 66 -2.14 -18.45 -8.11
CA ALA A 66 -2.13 -17.16 -8.80
C ALA A 66 -2.59 -16.02 -7.88
N LEU A 67 -1.96 -14.84 -8.01
CA LEU A 67 -2.36 -13.66 -7.24
C LEU A 67 -3.77 -13.23 -7.64
N SER A 68 -4.69 -13.31 -6.69
CA SER A 68 -6.09 -12.91 -6.88
C SER A 68 -6.62 -12.21 -5.65
N GLY A 69 -7.32 -11.09 -5.84
CA GLY A 69 -7.88 -10.29 -4.75
C GLY A 69 -8.38 -8.93 -5.21
N THR A 70 -9.41 -8.42 -4.51
CA THR A 70 -9.93 -7.06 -4.71
C THR A 70 -8.92 -5.97 -4.34
N SER A 71 -7.90 -6.30 -3.54
CA SER A 71 -6.76 -5.43 -3.23
C SER A 71 -5.98 -5.02 -4.49
N TYR A 72 -5.75 -5.95 -5.42
CA TYR A 72 -5.08 -5.65 -6.68
C TYR A 72 -5.94 -4.79 -7.60
N ALA A 73 -7.24 -5.08 -7.67
CA ALA A 73 -8.20 -4.26 -8.41
C ALA A 73 -8.21 -2.81 -7.88
N ALA A 74 -8.21 -2.63 -6.54
CA ALA A 74 -8.07 -1.31 -5.92
C ALA A 74 -6.72 -0.63 -6.25
N GLY A 75 -5.64 -1.39 -6.36
CA GLY A 75 -4.34 -0.92 -6.83
C GLY A 75 -4.40 -0.33 -8.24
N TYR A 76 -5.05 -1.00 -9.19
CA TYR A 76 -5.24 -0.48 -10.55
C TYR A 76 -6.04 0.82 -10.57
N VAL A 77 -7.18 0.87 -9.86
CA VAL A 77 -8.01 2.08 -9.78
C VAL A 77 -7.23 3.24 -9.15
N SER A 78 -6.43 2.97 -8.11
CA SER A 78 -5.59 3.98 -7.47
C SER A 78 -4.50 4.51 -8.41
N GLY A 79 -3.88 3.64 -9.21
CA GLY A 79 -2.92 4.03 -10.23
C GLY A 79 -3.55 4.93 -11.31
N VAL A 80 -4.73 4.58 -11.80
CA VAL A 80 -5.44 5.42 -12.78
C VAL A 80 -5.92 6.73 -12.16
N ALA A 81 -6.37 6.74 -10.91
CA ALA A 81 -6.71 7.96 -10.19
C ALA A 81 -5.49 8.90 -10.09
N ALA A 82 -4.29 8.37 -9.86
CA ALA A 82 -3.06 9.14 -9.85
C ALA A 82 -2.74 9.73 -11.24
N LEU A 83 -2.94 8.96 -12.32
CA LEU A 83 -2.78 9.46 -13.70
C LEU A 83 -3.78 10.59 -14.02
N VAL A 84 -5.04 10.44 -13.61
CA VAL A 84 -6.07 11.46 -13.79
C VAL A 84 -5.70 12.73 -13.03
N ARG A 85 -5.23 12.63 -11.78
CA ARG A 85 -4.78 13.78 -10.99
C ARG A 85 -3.53 14.44 -11.58
N SER A 86 -2.65 13.67 -12.21
CA SER A 86 -1.49 14.22 -12.91
C SER A 86 -1.89 15.01 -14.17
N ARG A 87 -2.84 14.49 -14.94
CA ARG A 87 -3.33 15.17 -16.17
C ARG A 87 -4.25 16.35 -15.87
N TYR A 88 -5.02 16.26 -14.78
CA TYR A 88 -6.01 17.26 -14.38
C TYR A 88 -5.79 17.68 -12.91
N PRO A 89 -4.73 18.45 -12.62
CA PRO A 89 -4.36 18.80 -11.24
C PRO A 89 -5.38 19.68 -10.51
N GLY A 90 -6.26 20.36 -11.25
CA GLY A 90 -7.34 21.18 -10.69
C GLY A 90 -8.57 20.41 -10.22
N LEU A 91 -8.66 19.09 -10.48
CA LEU A 91 -9.81 18.29 -10.06
C LEU A 91 -9.72 17.94 -8.57
N ASN A 92 -10.84 18.12 -7.86
CA ASN A 92 -11.02 17.62 -6.52
C ASN A 92 -11.25 16.09 -6.49
N ALA A 93 -11.19 15.47 -5.32
CA ALA A 93 -11.33 14.02 -5.18
C ALA A 93 -12.67 13.49 -5.71
N THR A 94 -13.77 14.20 -5.47
CA THR A 94 -15.11 13.84 -5.95
C THR A 94 -15.19 13.89 -7.47
N GLU A 95 -14.57 14.89 -8.10
CA GLU A 95 -14.49 15.01 -9.56
C GLU A 95 -13.65 13.91 -10.18
N VAL A 96 -12.55 13.50 -9.52
CA VAL A 96 -11.75 12.35 -9.96
C VAL A 96 -12.58 11.07 -9.89
N VAL A 97 -13.29 10.82 -8.78
CA VAL A 97 -14.16 9.64 -8.63
C VAL A 97 -15.25 9.64 -9.70
N ARG A 98 -15.95 10.77 -9.91
CA ARG A 98 -16.96 10.94 -10.97
C ARG A 98 -16.37 10.66 -12.33
N ARG A 99 -15.17 11.15 -12.62
CA ARG A 99 -14.51 10.92 -13.90
C ARG A 99 -14.25 9.44 -14.14
N LEU A 100 -13.73 8.74 -13.14
CA LEU A 100 -13.48 7.29 -13.22
C LEU A 100 -14.78 6.50 -13.41
N THR A 101 -15.84 6.81 -12.67
CA THR A 101 -17.11 6.09 -12.77
C THR A 101 -17.90 6.44 -14.03
N ALA A 102 -17.85 7.69 -14.50
CA ALA A 102 -18.54 8.12 -15.73
C ALA A 102 -17.88 7.60 -17.01
N THR A 103 -16.58 7.30 -16.96
CA THR A 103 -15.82 6.74 -18.09
C THR A 103 -15.67 5.23 -18.02
N ALA A 104 -16.14 4.60 -16.93
CA ALA A 104 -16.12 3.16 -16.80
C ALA A 104 -16.91 2.49 -17.92
N HIS A 105 -16.34 1.42 -18.48
CA HIS A 105 -16.98 0.62 -19.50
C HIS A 105 -18.08 -0.24 -18.86
N ARG A 106 -19.31 0.24 -18.97
CA ARG A 106 -20.53 -0.54 -18.79
C ARG A 106 -21.11 -0.83 -20.16
N GLY A 107 -21.58 -2.06 -20.37
CA GLY A 107 -22.52 -2.32 -21.46
C GLY A 107 -23.82 -1.52 -21.27
N ALA A 108 -24.92 -1.95 -21.88
CA ALA A 108 -26.24 -1.30 -21.72
C ALA A 108 -26.89 -1.49 -20.33
N ARG A 109 -26.10 -1.63 -19.26
CA ARG A 109 -26.57 -1.93 -17.90
C ARG A 109 -26.44 -0.72 -16.98
N GLU A 110 -27.39 -0.62 -16.05
CA GLU A 110 -27.32 0.29 -14.90
C GLU A 110 -26.25 -0.14 -13.90
N SER A 111 -25.90 0.77 -12.99
CA SER A 111 -24.97 0.48 -11.90
C SER A 111 -25.43 -0.74 -11.09
N SER A 112 -24.53 -1.68 -10.81
CA SER A 112 -24.84 -2.95 -10.16
C SER A 112 -24.09 -3.09 -8.84
N ASN A 113 -24.70 -3.77 -7.86
CA ASN A 113 -24.03 -4.13 -6.61
C ASN A 113 -22.83 -5.09 -6.81
N ILE A 114 -22.56 -5.55 -8.03
CA ILE A 114 -21.46 -6.47 -8.35
C ILE A 114 -20.25 -5.74 -8.93
N VAL A 115 -20.47 -4.78 -9.84
CA VAL A 115 -19.41 -4.07 -10.59
C VAL A 115 -19.50 -2.54 -10.51
N GLY A 116 -20.48 -2.01 -9.79
CA GLY A 116 -20.77 -0.59 -9.72
C GLY A 116 -21.03 0.00 -11.11
N ALA A 117 -20.30 1.07 -11.44
CA ALA A 117 -20.35 1.75 -12.72
C ALA A 117 -19.78 0.94 -13.90
N GLY A 118 -19.11 -0.20 -13.66
CA GLY A 118 -18.54 -1.06 -14.70
C GLY A 118 -17.01 -1.17 -14.63
N ASN A 119 -16.42 -1.62 -15.72
CA ASN A 119 -14.98 -1.90 -15.79
C ASN A 119 -14.20 -0.60 -15.96
N LEU A 120 -13.12 -0.42 -15.22
CA LEU A 120 -12.23 0.73 -15.34
C LEU A 120 -11.66 0.85 -16.76
N ASP A 121 -11.86 2.02 -17.38
CA ASP A 121 -11.23 2.39 -18.66
C ASP A 121 -10.27 3.57 -18.43
N ALA A 122 -8.97 3.26 -18.38
CA ALA A 122 -7.93 4.25 -18.15
C ALA A 122 -7.79 5.26 -19.31
N VAL A 123 -8.04 4.82 -20.55
CA VAL A 123 -7.91 5.68 -21.73
C VAL A 123 -9.06 6.67 -21.75
N ALA A 124 -10.30 6.18 -21.61
CA ALA A 124 -11.46 7.05 -21.54
C ALA A 124 -11.36 8.02 -20.33
N ALA A 125 -10.91 7.54 -19.17
CA ALA A 125 -10.68 8.40 -18.00
C ALA A 125 -9.72 9.56 -18.30
N LEU A 126 -8.74 9.38 -19.18
CA LEU A 126 -7.75 10.42 -19.51
C LEU A 126 -8.11 11.26 -20.75
N THR A 127 -8.92 10.75 -21.68
CA THR A 127 -9.18 11.41 -22.97
C THR A 127 -10.57 12.02 -23.09
N TRP A 128 -11.58 11.47 -22.41
CA TRP A 128 -12.96 11.89 -22.64
C TRP A 128 -13.26 13.26 -22.02
N GLN A 129 -13.92 14.11 -22.80
CA GLN A 129 -14.42 15.40 -22.33
C GLN A 129 -15.79 15.18 -21.67
N LEU A 130 -15.82 15.17 -20.34
CA LEU A 130 -17.08 15.14 -19.60
C LEU A 130 -17.66 16.55 -19.49
N PRO A 131 -18.99 16.71 -19.55
CA PRO A 131 -19.63 17.99 -19.26
C PRO A 131 -19.23 18.50 -17.86
N ALA A 132 -18.87 19.78 -17.80
CA ALA A 132 -18.68 20.50 -16.54
C ALA A 132 -20.01 20.52 -15.77
N GLU A 133 -19.98 20.31 -14.46
CA GLU A 133 -21.21 20.38 -13.67
C GLU A 133 -21.72 21.82 -13.58
N PRO A 134 -23.03 22.04 -13.72
CA PRO A 134 -23.66 23.25 -13.22
C PRO A 134 -23.74 23.16 -11.69
N GLY A 135 -22.80 23.78 -10.98
CA GLY A 135 -22.97 24.13 -9.56
C GLY A 135 -22.32 23.25 -8.49
N GLY A 136 -21.11 22.74 -8.71
CA GLY A 136 -20.34 22.02 -7.68
C GLY A 136 -19.31 22.88 -6.97
N GLY A 137 -19.74 23.93 -6.25
CA GLY A 137 -18.85 24.62 -5.32
C GLY A 137 -18.28 23.61 -4.33
N ALA A 138 -16.99 23.33 -4.45
CA ALA A 138 -16.30 22.35 -3.62
C ALA A 138 -16.60 22.63 -2.14
N ALA A 139 -17.18 21.66 -1.44
CA ALA A 139 -17.02 21.64 0.01
C ALA A 139 -15.51 21.62 0.25
N PRO A 140 -14.93 22.58 0.99
CA PRO A 140 -13.49 22.62 1.20
C PRO A 140 -13.09 21.27 1.76
N ALA A 141 -12.21 20.56 1.05
CA ALA A 141 -11.62 19.34 1.55
C ALA A 141 -10.97 19.69 2.89
N LYS A 142 -11.60 19.27 3.99
CA LYS A 142 -11.03 19.50 5.32
C LYS A 142 -9.69 18.76 5.30
N PRO A 143 -8.55 19.45 5.47
CA PRO A 143 -7.27 18.79 5.49
C PRO A 143 -7.33 17.70 6.57
N VAL A 144 -7.15 16.44 6.16
CA VAL A 144 -6.90 15.37 7.12
C VAL A 144 -5.56 15.73 7.73
N ALA A 145 -5.54 15.90 9.07
CA ALA A 145 -4.31 16.26 9.77
C ALA A 145 -3.22 15.24 9.41
N ASP A 146 -2.05 15.73 8.99
CA ASP A 146 -0.89 14.88 8.79
C ASP A 146 -0.64 14.06 10.06
N PRO A 147 -0.33 12.75 9.95
CA PRO A 147 0.10 11.98 11.10
C PRO A 147 1.26 12.74 11.77
N PRO A 148 1.23 12.93 13.10
CA PRO A 148 2.28 13.66 13.79
C PRO A 148 3.62 13.01 13.42
N VAL A 149 4.55 13.84 12.94
CA VAL A 149 5.91 13.40 12.60
C VAL A 149 6.44 12.61 13.80
N PRO A 150 6.89 11.35 13.60
CA PRO A 150 7.43 10.55 14.68
C PRO A 150 8.51 11.35 15.40
N ALA A 151 8.41 11.45 16.72
CA ALA A 151 9.41 12.17 17.51
C ALA A 151 10.82 11.63 17.16
N PRO A 152 11.83 12.49 16.99
CA PRO A 152 13.19 12.06 16.75
C PRO A 152 13.57 10.98 17.76
N LYS A 153 14.00 9.82 17.28
CA LYS A 153 14.33 8.69 18.15
C LYS A 153 15.49 9.09 19.06
N ASP A 154 15.24 9.17 20.36
CA ASP A 154 16.27 9.53 21.34
C ASP A 154 17.35 8.43 21.38
N THR A 155 18.55 8.79 20.95
CA THR A 155 19.71 7.88 20.90
C THR A 155 20.55 7.92 22.16
N THR A 156 20.24 8.80 23.13
CA THR A 156 21.01 8.94 24.38
C THR A 156 21.12 7.62 25.17
N PRO A 157 20.08 6.77 25.31
CA PRO A 157 20.20 5.53 26.09
C PRO A 157 21.16 4.52 25.43
N ARG A 158 21.13 4.46 24.10
CA ARG A 158 22.00 3.58 23.30
C ARG A 158 23.46 4.00 23.41
N ASN A 159 23.72 5.32 23.36
CA ASN A 159 25.08 5.84 23.45
C ASN A 159 25.66 5.63 24.86
N VAL A 160 24.85 5.81 25.90
CA VAL A 160 25.25 5.53 27.29
C VAL A 160 25.52 4.04 27.49
N ALA A 161 24.69 3.14 26.94
CA ALA A 161 24.90 1.71 27.02
C ALA A 161 26.23 1.27 26.36
N PHE A 162 26.54 1.77 25.17
CA PHE A 162 27.80 1.46 24.50
C PHE A 162 29.02 2.04 25.22
N ALA A 163 28.94 3.27 25.73
CA ALA A 163 30.02 3.88 26.49
C ALA A 163 30.31 3.12 27.79
N GLY A 164 29.26 2.72 28.51
CA GLY A 164 29.39 1.92 29.74
C GLY A 164 29.99 0.54 29.47
N ALA A 165 29.54 -0.14 28.41
CA ALA A 165 30.09 -1.44 28.02
C ALA A 165 31.57 -1.34 27.60
N ALA A 166 31.95 -0.28 26.88
CA ALA A 166 33.35 -0.02 26.49
C ALA A 166 34.24 0.25 27.73
N ALA A 167 33.77 1.06 28.68
CA ALA A 167 34.53 1.34 29.90
C ALA A 167 34.75 0.08 30.76
N LEU A 168 33.71 -0.75 30.91
CA LEU A 168 33.80 -2.02 31.64
C LEU A 168 34.78 -3.00 30.96
N SER A 169 34.72 -3.12 29.64
CA SER A 169 35.62 -4.01 28.90
C SER A 169 37.08 -3.55 28.97
N VAL A 170 37.35 -2.24 28.96
CA VAL A 170 38.70 -1.69 29.21
C VAL A 170 39.18 -2.01 30.62
N LEU A 171 38.34 -1.84 31.64
CA LEU A 171 38.70 -2.16 33.03
C LEU A 171 38.99 -3.66 33.22
N VAL A 172 38.17 -4.53 32.63
CA VAL A 172 38.41 -5.99 32.64
C VAL A 172 39.70 -6.33 31.89
N GLY A 173 39.95 -5.70 30.73
CA GLY A 173 41.19 -5.88 29.98
C GLY A 173 42.43 -5.46 30.78
N LEU A 174 42.38 -4.30 31.44
CA LEU A 174 43.49 -3.79 32.26
C LEU A 174 43.74 -4.68 33.48
N THR A 175 42.70 -5.13 34.18
CA THR A 175 42.84 -6.04 35.33
C THR A 175 43.36 -7.42 34.91
N ALA A 176 42.88 -7.96 33.80
CA ALA A 176 43.42 -9.20 33.24
C ALA A 176 44.90 -9.05 32.84
N ALA A 177 45.27 -7.91 32.23
CA ALA A 177 46.64 -7.63 31.84
C ALA A 177 47.58 -7.48 33.06
N THR A 178 47.17 -6.77 34.11
CA THR A 178 47.98 -6.64 35.34
C THR A 178 48.16 -7.98 36.04
N VAL A 179 47.10 -8.81 36.11
CA VAL A 179 47.19 -10.16 36.67
C VAL A 179 48.11 -11.06 35.83
N ALA A 180 48.02 -11.01 34.50
CA ALA A 180 48.87 -11.79 33.60
C ALA A 180 50.35 -11.39 33.72
N ILE A 181 50.65 -10.08 33.80
CA ILE A 181 52.01 -9.57 34.00
C ILE A 181 52.56 -9.97 35.37
N ALA A 182 51.75 -9.88 36.43
CA ALA A 182 52.14 -10.28 37.78
C ALA A 182 52.41 -11.80 37.88
N ARG A 183 51.62 -12.63 37.18
CA ARG A 183 51.85 -14.08 37.10
C ARG A 183 53.13 -14.42 36.33
N ARG A 184 53.39 -13.78 35.18
CA ARG A 184 54.62 -13.99 34.41
C ARG A 184 55.89 -13.58 35.16
N ARG A 185 55.82 -12.55 36.01
CA ARG A 185 56.95 -12.15 36.88
C ARG A 185 57.20 -13.10 38.05
N ARG A 186 56.22 -13.94 38.39
CA ARG A 186 56.35 -14.97 39.45
C ARG A 186 56.88 -16.30 38.93
N GLU A 187 57.15 -16.41 37.62
CA GLU A 187 57.94 -17.51 37.06
C GLU A 187 59.33 -17.01 36.62
N PRO A 188 60.30 -16.87 37.54
CA PRO A 188 61.70 -17.05 37.23
C PRO A 188 62.03 -18.56 37.19
N THR A 189 62.76 -18.90 36.14
CA THR A 189 63.46 -20.16 35.82
C THR A 189 64.41 -20.63 36.93
N GLU A 190 64.46 -21.96 37.11
CA GLU A 190 65.38 -22.80 37.92
C GLU A 190 65.49 -22.57 39.45
#